data_AF-A0AAV5XYL4-F1
#
_entry.id   AF-A0AAV5XYL4-F1
#
_cell.length_a   1.000
_cell.length_b   1.000
_cell.length_c   1.000
_cell.angle_alpha   90.00
_cell.angle_beta   90.00
_cell.angle_gamma   90.00
#
_symmetry.space_group_name_H-M   'P 1'
#
loop_
_entity.id
_entity.type
_entity.pdbx_description
1 polymer ?
#
loop_
_entity_poly.entity_id
_entity_poly.type
_entity_poly.pdbx_seq_one_letter_code
_entity_poly.pdbx_strand_id
1 'polypeptide(L)'
;MLHRAATIAVSLAGLPFILPHVVEDFGEGIGPRVGLSTPAVAFLLGGFLALQWLGLVLVGQDRRAGWIITIGVGIIWTAGAVFDHGREIAAGDFRSGAVSRLWVVGLVVSQTVTATLAWRGWRRGRRP
;
A
#
# COMPACT_ATOMS: atom_id res chain seq x y z
N MET A 1 -12.43 -18.18 -6.20
CA MET A 1 -13.21 -17.29 -5.31
C MET A 1 -12.45 -16.89 -4.05
N LEU A 2 -11.96 -17.84 -3.24
CA LEU A 2 -11.25 -17.54 -1.98
C LEU A 2 -10.07 -16.55 -2.13
N HIS A 3 -9.21 -16.73 -3.14
CA HIS A 3 -8.07 -15.83 -3.38
C HIS A 3 -8.48 -14.39 -3.69
N ARG A 4 -9.55 -14.21 -4.47
CA ARG A 4 -10.07 -12.87 -4.81
C ARG A 4 -10.57 -12.17 -3.56
N ALA A 5 -11.47 -12.84 -2.82
CA ALA A 5 -12.04 -12.30 -1.60
C ALA A 5 -10.95 -11.97 -0.56
N ALA A 6 -9.98 -12.87 -0.37
CA ALA A 6 -8.87 -12.65 0.55
C ALA A 6 -7.98 -11.47 0.12
N THR A 7 -7.60 -11.38 -1.16
CA THR A 7 -6.81 -10.25 -1.68
C THR A 7 -7.53 -8.92 -1.46
N ILE A 8 -8.83 -8.86 -1.79
CA ILE A 8 -9.64 -7.65 -1.60
C ILE A 8 -9.73 -7.31 -0.11
N ALA A 9 -10.13 -8.27 0.74
CA ALA A 9 -10.31 -8.04 2.16
C ALA A 9 -9.03 -7.56 2.85
N VAL A 10 -7.88 -8.18 2.57
CA VAL A 10 -6.59 -7.78 3.17
C VAL A 10 -6.16 -6.40 2.67
N SER A 11 -6.37 -6.08 1.38
CA SER A 11 -6.03 -4.77 0.84
C SER A 11 -6.84 -3.66 1.51
N LEU A 12 -8.15 -3.87 1.68
CA LEU A 12 -9.05 -2.92 2.36
C LEU A 12 -8.73 -2.80 3.85
N ALA A 13 -8.43 -3.91 4.52
CA ALA A 13 -8.00 -3.92 5.92
C ALA A 13 -6.67 -3.19 6.14
N GLY A 14 -5.90 -2.92 5.08
CA GLY A 14 -4.71 -2.08 5.12
C GLY A 14 -5.00 -0.57 5.21
N LEU A 15 -6.18 -0.11 4.78
CA LEU A 15 -6.50 1.32 4.71
C LEU A 15 -6.47 2.05 6.06
N PRO A 16 -6.92 1.44 7.19
CA PRO A 16 -6.77 2.04 8.51
C PRO A 16 -5.32 2.27 8.96
N PHE A 17 -4.33 1.68 8.28
CA PHE A 17 -2.91 1.95 8.52
C PHE A 17 -2.36 2.95 7.50
N ILE A 18 -2.76 2.83 6.23
CA ILE A 18 -2.31 3.71 5.14
C ILE A 18 -2.76 5.15 5.38
N LEU A 19 -4.07 5.36 5.62
CA LEU A 19 -4.61 6.73 5.64
C LEU A 19 -4.07 7.57 6.79
N PRO A 20 -4.04 7.10 8.06
CA PRO A 20 -3.47 7.89 9.14
C PRO A 20 -1.98 8.17 8.95
N HIS A 21 -1.21 7.18 8.46
CA HIS A 21 0.21 7.35 8.19
C HIS A 21 0.47 8.41 7.11
N VAL A 22 -0.27 8.37 6.01
CA VAL A 22 -0.14 9.36 4.95
C VAL A 22 -0.51 10.77 5.44
N VAL A 23 -1.57 10.90 6.26
CA VAL A 23 -1.94 12.19 6.87
C VAL A 23 -0.82 12.71 7.78
N GLU A 24 -0.20 11.84 8.57
CA GLU A 24 0.97 12.19 9.38
C GLU A 24 2.12 12.68 8.49
N ASP A 25 2.44 11.99 7.41
CA ASP A 25 3.49 12.41 6.47
C ASP A 25 3.23 13.76 5.80
N PHE A 26 1.96 14.07 5.50
CA PHE A 26 1.58 15.41 5.04
C PHE A 26 1.84 16.47 6.11
N GLY A 27 1.50 16.20 7.36
CA GLY A 27 1.77 17.09 8.49
C GLY A 27 3.25 17.33 8.72
N GLU A 28 4.07 16.30 8.48
CA GLU A 28 5.53 16.33 8.59
C GLU A 28 6.24 16.83 7.31
N GLY A 29 5.49 17.33 6.32
CA GLY A 29 6.05 17.99 5.15
C GLY A 29 6.72 17.05 4.14
N ILE A 30 6.14 15.88 3.86
CA ILE A 30 6.70 14.92 2.89
C ILE A 30 6.96 15.52 1.50
N GLY A 31 6.12 16.46 1.03
CA GLY A 31 6.30 17.12 -0.27
C GLY A 31 7.67 17.81 -0.39
N PRO A 32 7.96 18.82 0.45
CA PRO A 32 9.28 19.44 0.49
C PRO A 32 10.45 18.46 0.62
N ARG A 33 10.31 17.37 1.40
CA ARG A 33 11.37 16.34 1.55
C ARG A 33 11.72 15.68 0.21
N VAL A 34 10.75 15.52 -0.68
CA VAL A 34 10.93 14.91 -2.01
C VAL A 34 10.97 15.93 -3.16
N GLY A 35 11.09 17.23 -2.84
CA GLY A 35 11.16 18.30 -3.83
C GLY A 35 9.85 18.58 -4.58
N LEU A 36 8.71 18.18 -4.02
CA LEU A 36 7.38 18.37 -4.60
C LEU A 36 6.53 19.32 -3.75
N SER A 37 5.59 20.02 -4.40
CA SER A 37 4.59 20.80 -3.66
C SER A 37 3.56 19.87 -2.99
N THR A 38 3.00 20.27 -1.86
CA THR A 38 1.95 19.53 -1.15
C THR A 38 0.77 19.15 -2.07
N PRO A 39 0.23 20.06 -2.92
CA PRO A 39 -0.83 19.69 -3.86
C PRO A 39 -0.39 18.62 -4.89
N ALA A 40 0.86 18.66 -5.35
CA ALA A 40 1.37 17.65 -6.28
C ALA A 40 1.43 16.26 -5.64
N VAL A 41 1.92 16.17 -4.40
CA VAL A 41 1.91 14.89 -3.65
C VAL A 41 0.49 14.40 -3.41
N ALA A 42 -0.45 15.29 -3.06
CA ALA A 42 -1.85 14.94 -2.86
C ALA A 42 -2.51 14.41 -4.15
N PHE A 43 -2.22 15.02 -5.30
CA PHE A 43 -2.68 14.55 -6.61
C PHE A 43 -2.13 13.15 -6.93
N LEU A 44 -0.82 12.94 -6.72
CA LEU A 44 -0.18 11.64 -6.95
C LEU A 44 -0.75 10.56 -6.04
N LEU A 45 -0.98 10.87 -4.76
CA LEU A 45 -1.65 9.96 -3.82
C LEU A 45 -3.06 9.60 -4.33
N GLY A 46 -3.85 10.58 -4.75
CA GLY A 46 -5.19 10.35 -5.28
C GLY A 46 -5.17 9.41 -6.49
N GLY A 47 -4.24 9.63 -7.42
CA GLY A 47 -4.03 8.75 -8.56
C GLY A 47 -3.61 7.33 -8.16
N PHE A 48 -2.74 7.22 -7.15
CA PHE A 48 -2.27 5.92 -6.66
C PHE A 48 -3.37 5.14 -5.92
N LEU A 49 -4.18 5.81 -5.10
CA LEU A 49 -5.37 5.21 -4.49
C LEU A 49 -6.38 4.79 -5.56
N ALA A 50 -6.62 5.62 -6.58
CA ALA A 50 -7.49 5.25 -7.70
C ALA A 50 -6.98 3.97 -8.41
N LEU A 51 -5.67 3.85 -8.60
CA LEU A 51 -5.05 2.65 -9.16
C LEU A 51 -5.22 1.42 -8.24
N GLN A 52 -5.10 1.59 -6.93
CA GLN A 52 -5.40 0.54 -5.94
C GLN A 52 -6.85 0.04 -6.10
N TRP A 53 -7.81 0.95 -6.10
CA TRP A 53 -9.24 0.62 -6.25
C TRP A 53 -9.53 -0.06 -7.59
N LEU A 54 -8.95 0.45 -8.70
CA LEU A 54 -9.07 -0.18 -10.01
C LEU A 54 -8.53 -1.61 -10.01
N GLY A 55 -7.37 -1.84 -9.36
CA GLY A 55 -6.82 -3.17 -9.15
C GLY A 55 -7.81 -4.11 -8.48
N LEU A 56 -8.44 -3.68 -7.39
CA LEU A 56 -9.41 -4.48 -6.63
C LEU A 56 -10.69 -4.77 -7.42
N VAL A 57 -11.24 -3.77 -8.14
CA VAL A 57 -12.41 -3.97 -9.01
C VAL A 57 -12.12 -5.03 -10.07
N LEU A 58 -10.97 -4.93 -10.73
CA LEU A 58 -10.55 -5.88 -11.76
C LEU A 58 -10.26 -7.27 -11.18
N VAL A 59 -9.71 -7.37 -9.96
CA VAL A 59 -9.58 -8.64 -9.22
C VAL A 59 -10.96 -9.24 -8.95
N GLY A 60 -11.93 -8.44 -8.53
CA GLY A 60 -13.31 -8.88 -8.31
C GLY A 60 -13.95 -9.46 -9.56
N GLN A 61 -13.64 -8.89 -10.72
CA GLN A 61 -14.04 -9.36 -12.05
C GLN A 61 -13.19 -10.53 -12.59
N ASP A 62 -12.24 -11.06 -11.81
CA ASP A 62 -11.29 -12.10 -12.20
C ASP A 62 -10.43 -11.74 -13.43
N ARG A 63 -10.24 -10.45 -13.69
CA ARG A 63 -9.45 -9.97 -14.82
C ARG A 63 -7.97 -10.01 -14.49
N ARG A 64 -7.17 -10.54 -15.41
CA ARG A 64 -5.71 -10.69 -15.25
C ARG A 64 -5.00 -9.38 -14.90
N ALA A 65 -5.43 -8.27 -15.50
CA ALA A 65 -4.88 -6.95 -15.23
C ALA A 65 -5.04 -6.52 -13.76
N GLY A 66 -6.15 -6.89 -13.10
CA GLY A 66 -6.39 -6.54 -11.71
C GLY A 66 -5.35 -7.13 -10.77
N TRP A 67 -4.97 -8.40 -11.00
CA TRP A 67 -3.92 -9.03 -10.20
C TRP A 67 -2.58 -8.32 -10.34
N ILE A 68 -2.20 -7.97 -11.58
CA ILE A 68 -0.92 -7.29 -11.87
C ILE A 68 -0.87 -5.92 -11.20
N ILE A 69 -1.94 -5.14 -11.35
CA ILE A 69 -2.06 -3.81 -10.71
C ILE A 69 -1.97 -3.95 -9.19
N THR A 70 -2.72 -4.89 -8.60
CA THR A 70 -2.73 -5.11 -7.15
C THR A 70 -1.37 -5.53 -6.60
N ILE A 71 -0.62 -6.37 -7.34
CA ILE A 71 0.76 -6.72 -6.99
C ILE A 71 1.64 -5.47 -7.00
N GLY A 72 1.60 -4.68 -8.08
CA GLY A 72 2.41 -3.47 -8.22
C GLY A 72 2.12 -2.45 -7.12
N VAL A 73 0.85 -2.17 -6.86
CA VAL A 73 0.42 -1.26 -5.78
C VAL A 73 0.90 -1.75 -4.42
N GLY A 74 0.71 -3.02 -4.09
CA GLY A 74 1.15 -3.57 -2.81
C GLY A 74 2.68 -3.49 -2.64
N ILE A 75 3.44 -3.72 -3.71
CA ILE A 75 4.90 -3.55 -3.71
C ILE A 75 5.28 -2.08 -3.49
N ILE A 76 4.66 -1.14 -4.19
CA ILE A 76 4.99 0.28 -4.10
C ILE A 76 4.71 0.82 -2.69
N TRP A 77 3.54 0.51 -2.10
CA TRP A 77 3.25 0.90 -0.71
C TRP A 77 4.31 0.34 0.26
N THR A 78 4.60 -0.95 0.14
CA THR A 78 5.57 -1.63 1.01
C THR A 78 6.97 -1.04 0.87
N ALA A 79 7.46 -0.91 -0.37
CA ALA A 79 8.79 -0.40 -0.66
C ALA A 79 8.94 1.06 -0.24
N GLY A 80 7.93 1.89 -0.49
CA GLY A 80 7.92 3.29 -0.07
C GLY A 80 8.04 3.42 1.44
N ALA A 81 7.20 2.72 2.20
CA ALA A 81 7.22 2.77 3.66
C ALA A 81 8.55 2.21 4.24
N VAL A 82 9.08 1.12 3.69
CA VAL A 82 10.37 0.57 4.15
C VAL A 82 11.53 1.50 3.82
N PHE A 83 11.51 2.15 2.64
CA PHE A 83 12.58 3.05 2.23
C PHE A 83 12.60 4.33 3.05
N ASP A 84 11.45 4.97 3.26
CA ASP A 84 11.37 6.25 3.99
C ASP A 84 11.59 6.04 5.50
N HIS A 85 11.11 4.93 6.07
CA HIS A 85 11.02 4.76 7.53
C HIS A 85 11.78 3.59 8.11
N GLY A 86 12.25 2.64 7.29
CA GLY A 86 12.85 1.40 7.80
C GLY A 86 14.08 1.63 8.68
N ARG A 87 14.93 2.61 8.32
CA ARG A 87 16.10 2.99 9.11
C ARG A 87 15.74 3.65 10.43
N GLU A 88 14.81 4.60 10.39
CA GLU A 88 14.35 5.34 11.56
C GLU A 88 13.66 4.40 12.57
N ILE A 89 12.84 3.46 12.09
CA ILE A 89 12.20 2.42 12.92
C ILE A 89 13.26 1.50 13.56
N ALA A 90 14.26 1.06 12.79
CA ALA A 90 15.31 0.18 13.30
C ALA A 90 16.23 0.87 14.31
N ALA A 91 16.46 2.17 14.16
CA ALA A 91 17.25 2.99 15.09
C ALA A 91 16.50 3.29 16.40
N GLY A 92 15.18 3.15 16.44
CA GLY A 92 14.35 3.49 17.60
C GLY A 92 13.95 4.96 17.69
N ASP A 93 14.38 5.78 16.73
CA ASP A 93 14.16 7.24 16.67
C ASP A 93 12.89 7.62 15.89
N PHE A 94 11.98 6.66 15.65
CA PHE A 94 10.78 6.90 14.85
C PHE A 94 9.81 7.87 15.54
N ARG A 95 9.34 8.86 14.77
CA ARG A 95 8.45 9.98 15.18
C ARG A 95 7.23 9.55 16.02
N SER A 96 6.61 10.54 16.67
CA SER A 96 5.31 10.56 17.40
C SER A 96 4.98 9.38 18.36
N GLY A 97 5.85 8.38 18.52
CA GLY A 97 5.72 7.28 19.47
C GLY A 97 5.24 5.96 18.86
N ALA A 98 4.60 5.12 19.68
CA ALA A 98 4.22 3.74 19.30
C ALA A 98 3.13 3.67 18.22
N VAL A 99 2.31 4.71 18.08
CA VAL A 99 1.16 4.72 17.17
C VAL A 99 1.59 4.88 15.70
N SER A 100 2.52 5.78 15.40
CA SER A 100 3.06 5.92 14.04
C SER A 100 3.77 4.65 13.57
N ARG A 101 4.55 4.02 14.46
CA ARG A 101 5.14 2.69 14.19
C ARG A 101 4.08 1.64 13.87
N LEU A 102 2.97 1.62 14.61
CA LEU A 102 1.87 0.69 14.35
C LEU A 102 1.29 0.91 12.94
N TRP A 103 1.11 2.16 12.51
CA TRP A 103 0.61 2.45 11.17
C TRP A 103 1.58 2.01 10.08
N VAL A 104 2.88 2.31 10.22
CA VAL A 104 3.88 1.88 9.22
C VAL A 104 3.97 0.36 9.15
N VAL A 105 4.07 -0.32 10.29
CA VAL A 105 4.14 -1.80 10.34
C VAL A 105 2.87 -2.42 9.77
N GLY A 106 1.70 -1.90 10.14
CA GLY A 106 0.41 -2.39 9.63
C GLY A 106 0.26 -2.19 8.12
N LEU A 107 0.73 -1.06 7.58
CA LEU A 107 0.81 -0.82 6.14
C LEU A 107 1.72 -1.85 5.48
N VAL A 108 2.97 -1.98 5.94
CA VAL A 108 3.97 -2.88 5.35
C VAL A 108 3.46 -4.32 5.34
N VAL A 109 2.92 -4.80 6.47
CA VAL A 109 2.41 -6.17 6.58
C VAL A 109 1.18 -6.37 5.68
N SER A 110 0.18 -5.49 5.76
CA SER A 110 -1.06 -5.65 4.98
C SER A 110 -0.81 -5.61 3.47
N GLN A 111 0.07 -4.73 3.01
CA GLN A 111 0.35 -4.58 1.58
C GLN A 111 1.28 -5.68 1.05
N THR A 112 2.22 -6.17 1.86
CA THR A 112 3.02 -7.37 1.53
C THR A 112 2.14 -8.60 1.39
N VAL A 113 1.21 -8.82 2.32
CA VAL A 113 0.27 -9.95 2.26
C VAL A 113 -0.67 -9.79 1.06
N THR A 114 -1.17 -8.58 0.79
CA THR A 114 -1.99 -8.28 -0.39
C THR A 114 -1.27 -8.66 -1.68
N ALA A 115 -0.04 -8.18 -1.88
CA ALA A 115 0.77 -8.49 -3.05
C ALA A 115 1.04 -9.99 -3.19
N THR A 116 1.32 -10.67 -2.08
CA THR A 116 1.56 -12.12 -2.05
C THR A 116 0.31 -12.91 -2.44
N LEU A 117 -0.86 -12.53 -1.91
CA LEU A 117 -2.14 -13.16 -2.26
C LEU A 117 -2.49 -12.92 -3.73
N ALA A 118 -2.32 -11.69 -4.21
CA ALA A 118 -2.58 -11.32 -5.59
C ALA A 118 -1.66 -12.09 -6.56
N TRP A 119 -0.37 -12.24 -6.22
CA TRP A 119 0.59 -13.07 -6.96
C TRP A 119 0.17 -14.54 -7.01
N ARG A 120 -0.28 -15.10 -5.89
CA ARG A 120 -0.80 -16.48 -5.85
C ARG A 120 -2.06 -16.63 -6.70
N GLY A 121 -2.97 -15.66 -6.68
CA GLY A 121 -4.15 -15.60 -7.53
C GLY A 121 -3.79 -15.58 -9.02
N TRP A 122 -2.89 -14.67 -9.39
CA TRP A 122 -2.38 -14.54 -10.76
C TRP A 122 -1.76 -15.83 -11.31
N ARG A 123 -0.91 -16.51 -10.52
CA ARG A 123 -0.26 -17.76 -10.97
C ARG A 123 -1.25 -18.90 -11.19
N ARG A 124 -2.33 -18.97 -10.41
CA ARG A 124 -3.33 -20.04 -10.53
C ARG A 124 -4.17 -19.90 -11.80
N GLY A 125 -4.45 -18.67 -12.24
CA GLY A 125 -5.14 -18.42 -13.52
C GLY A 125 -4.29 -18.69 -14.78
N ARG A 126 -3.05 -19.16 -14.63
CA ARG A 126 -2.16 -19.54 -15.75
C ARG A 126 -2.03 -21.06 -15.93
N ARG A 127 -2.67 -21.86 -15.08
CA ARG A 127 -2.72 -23.31 -15.28
C ARG A 127 -3.84 -23.62 -16.27
N PRO A 128 -3.56 -24.32 -17.39
CA PRO A 128 -4.58 -24.73 -18.35
C PRO A 128 -5.63 -25.63 -17.70
#